data_AF-A0A0S8E819-F1
#
_entry.id   AF-A0A0S8E819-F1
#
_cell.length_a   1.000
_cell.length_b   1.000
_cell.length_c   1.000
_cell.angle_alpha   90.00
_cell.angle_beta   90.00
_cell.angle_gamma   90.00
#
_symmetry.space_group_name_H-M   'P 1'
#
loop_
_entity.id
_entity.type
_entity.pdbx_description
1 polymer ?
#
loop_
_entity_poly.entity_id
_entity_poly.type
_entity_poly.pdbx_seq_one_letter_code
_entity_poly.pdbx_strand_id
1 'polypeptide(L)'
;MRAGRRPVAVVGLLILGFLALVAYWVDFYAWGDVQVRGDKAYLTFQKAFALADAWLAVCSLAAAVGLLLRREWGFLFGLLAASSAIFLGLMDVCFNLNEGIYLLRGAAVWIEVAINVTCLSFGVFIIAVLWLRRADLLSRGKEAAAADRAEPASRQPIRTRLPEPGSPAEP
;
A
#
# COMPACT_ATOMS: atom_id res chain seq x y z
N MET A 1 -28.29 -6.58 6.55
CA MET A 1 -26.91 -6.12 6.73
C MET A 1 -25.98 -7.03 5.94
N ARG A 2 -25.44 -6.62 4.78
CA ARG A 2 -24.49 -7.46 4.03
C ARG A 2 -23.16 -7.44 4.78
N ALA A 3 -22.70 -8.59 5.27
CA ALA A 3 -21.37 -8.73 5.83
C ALA A 3 -20.35 -8.21 4.81
N GLY A 4 -19.76 -7.04 5.10
CA GLY A 4 -18.84 -6.36 4.19
C GLY A 4 -17.63 -7.23 3.90
N ARG A 5 -17.55 -7.78 2.68
CA ARG A 5 -16.42 -8.59 2.20
C ARG A 5 -15.12 -7.78 2.35
N ARG A 6 -14.04 -8.39 2.85
CA ARG A 6 -12.71 -7.74 2.87
C ARG A 6 -12.37 -7.22 1.47
N PRO A 7 -11.72 -6.06 1.30
CA PRO A 7 -11.34 -5.55 -0.01
C PRO A 7 -10.14 -6.36 -0.56
N VAL A 8 -10.28 -7.68 -0.67
CA VAL A 8 -9.20 -8.63 -1.01
C VAL A 8 -8.57 -8.28 -2.35
N ALA A 9 -9.38 -7.86 -3.33
CA ALA A 9 -8.87 -7.42 -4.63
C ALA A 9 -7.94 -6.21 -4.49
N VAL A 10 -8.32 -5.19 -3.71
CA VAL A 10 -7.47 -4.00 -3.48
C VAL A 10 -6.19 -4.37 -2.76
N VAL A 11 -6.27 -5.19 -1.71
CA VAL A 11 -5.08 -5.67 -0.99
C VAL A 11 -4.14 -6.44 -1.92
N GLY A 12 -4.69 -7.34 -2.74
CA GLY A 12 -3.91 -8.10 -3.71
C GLY A 12 -3.21 -7.20 -4.73
N LEU A 13 -3.92 -6.20 -5.27
CA LEU A 13 -3.36 -5.23 -6.20
C LEU A 13 -2.25 -4.37 -5.57
N LEU A 14 -2.42 -3.93 -4.31
CA LEU A 14 -1.41 -3.14 -3.60
C LEU A 14 -0.14 -3.96 -3.34
N ILE A 15 -0.28 -5.24 -2.96
CA ILE A 15 0.87 -6.15 -2.78
C ILE A 15 1.55 -6.43 -4.12
N LEU A 16 0.76 -6.72 -5.17
CA LEU A 16 1.30 -6.95 -6.51
C LEU A 16 2.04 -5.72 -7.02
N GLY A 17 1.48 -4.52 -6.86
CA GLY A 17 2.12 -3.25 -7.25
C GLY A 17 3.43 -3.00 -6.50
N PHE A 18 3.46 -3.26 -5.18
CA PHE A 18 4.69 -3.20 -4.39
C PHE A 18 5.77 -4.15 -4.94
N LEU A 19 5.42 -5.41 -5.18
CA LEU A 19 6.37 -6.40 -5.71
C LEU A 19 6.84 -6.05 -7.13
N ALA A 20 5.94 -5.55 -7.98
CA ALA A 20 6.27 -5.11 -9.33
C ALA A 20 7.24 -3.92 -9.33
N LEU A 21 7.05 -2.94 -8.44
CA LEU A 21 7.99 -1.82 -8.29
C LEU A 21 9.38 -2.29 -7.87
N VAL A 22 9.46 -3.19 -6.89
CA VAL A 22 10.73 -3.77 -6.47
C VAL A 22 11.40 -4.51 -7.63
N ALA A 23 10.65 -5.36 -8.34
CA ALA A 23 11.18 -6.10 -9.49
C ALA A 23 11.67 -5.15 -10.60
N TYR A 24 10.90 -4.12 -10.94
CA TYR A 24 11.26 -3.12 -11.95
C TYR A 24 12.57 -2.42 -11.60
N TRP A 25 12.72 -1.95 -10.35
CA TRP A 25 13.93 -1.23 -9.95
C TRP A 25 15.15 -2.13 -9.82
N VAL A 26 14.97 -3.39 -9.39
CA VAL A 26 16.06 -4.37 -9.42
C VAL A 26 16.51 -4.59 -10.86
N ASP A 27 15.56 -4.79 -11.79
CA ASP A 27 15.89 -4.96 -13.20
C ASP A 27 16.60 -3.73 -13.77
N PHE A 28 16.02 -2.54 -13.57
CA PHE A 28 16.55 -1.28 -14.08
C PHE A 28 18.02 -1.05 -13.69
N TYR A 29 18.42 -1.41 -12.47
CA TYR A 29 19.80 -1.22 -11.99
C TYR A 29 20.72 -2.42 -12.23
N ALA A 30 20.22 -3.65 -12.20
CA ALA A 30 21.05 -4.85 -12.27
C ALA A 30 21.24 -5.39 -13.70
N TRP A 31 20.19 -5.35 -14.53
CA TRP A 31 20.17 -5.95 -15.86
C TRP A 31 19.91 -4.93 -16.97
N GLY A 32 19.02 -3.98 -16.73
CA GLY A 32 18.66 -2.92 -17.67
C GLY A 32 17.68 -3.36 -18.76
N ASP A 33 17.02 -4.51 -18.63
CA ASP A 33 16.11 -5.05 -19.64
C ASP A 33 14.85 -4.17 -19.81
N VAL A 34 14.44 -3.47 -18.75
CA VAL A 34 13.34 -2.49 -18.78
C VAL A 34 13.75 -1.11 -19.33
N GLN A 35 15.03 -0.87 -19.62
CA GLN A 35 15.48 0.41 -20.18
C GLN A 35 15.19 0.46 -21.68
N VAL A 36 14.23 1.30 -22.10
CA VAL A 36 13.91 1.46 -23.52
C VAL A 36 15.06 2.11 -24.30
N ARG A 37 15.78 3.04 -23.67
CA ARG A 37 16.94 3.72 -24.25
C ARG A 37 18.09 3.79 -23.25
N GLY A 38 19.31 3.83 -23.77
CA GLY A 38 20.54 3.97 -22.96
C GLY A 38 21.09 5.40 -22.90
N ASP A 39 20.43 6.38 -23.53
CA ASP A 39 20.94 7.75 -23.53
C ASP A 39 20.74 8.46 -22.20
N LYS A 40 21.60 9.45 -21.94
CA LYS A 40 21.65 10.15 -20.66
C LYS A 40 20.34 10.86 -20.31
N ALA A 41 19.63 11.43 -21.29
CA ALA A 41 18.40 12.17 -21.01
C ALA A 41 17.31 11.22 -20.51
N TYR A 42 17.09 10.10 -21.21
CA TYR A 42 16.16 9.05 -20.78
C TYR A 42 16.54 8.49 -19.41
N LEU A 43 17.81 8.12 -19.20
CA LEU A 43 18.24 7.52 -17.93
C LEU A 43 18.14 8.49 -16.75
N THR A 44 18.42 9.78 -16.95
CA THR A 44 18.25 10.80 -15.91
C THR A 44 16.79 11.00 -15.57
N PHE A 45 15.90 11.02 -16.57
CA PHE A 45 14.46 11.10 -16.36
C PHE A 45 13.95 9.90 -15.55
N GLN A 46 14.24 8.67 -15.99
CA GLN A 46 13.76 7.47 -15.28
C GLN A 46 14.28 7.40 -13.85
N LYS A 47 15.56 7.72 -13.62
CA LYS A 47 16.15 7.73 -12.26
C LYS A 47 15.49 8.76 -11.32
N ALA A 48 14.86 9.81 -11.84
CA ALA A 48 14.13 10.77 -11.02
C ALA A 48 12.90 10.14 -10.34
N PHE A 49 12.37 9.04 -10.88
CA PHE A 49 11.25 8.33 -10.29
C PHE A 49 11.63 7.43 -9.12
N ALA A 50 12.90 7.06 -8.93
CA ALA A 50 13.30 6.07 -7.91
C ALA A 50 12.77 6.39 -6.51
N LEU A 51 12.88 7.65 -6.08
CA LEU A 51 12.37 8.06 -4.77
C LEU A 51 10.84 8.18 -4.75
N ALA A 52 10.22 8.62 -5.84
CA ALA A 52 8.78 8.75 -5.94
C ALA A 52 8.07 7.38 -5.96
N ASP A 53 8.67 6.41 -6.65
CA ASP A 53 8.26 5.01 -6.67
C ASP A 53 8.45 4.35 -5.30
N ALA A 54 9.53 4.67 -4.58
CA ALA A 54 9.72 4.21 -3.20
C ALA A 54 8.58 4.72 -2.29
N TRP A 55 8.13 5.97 -2.47
CA TRP A 55 6.97 6.50 -1.75
C TRP A 55 5.68 5.74 -2.09
N LEU A 56 5.44 5.47 -3.38
CA LEU A 56 4.32 4.65 -3.83
C LEU A 56 4.38 3.24 -3.21
N ALA A 57 5.55 2.61 -3.19
CA ALA A 57 5.75 1.28 -2.62
C ALA A 57 5.45 1.25 -1.12
N VAL A 58 5.97 2.21 -0.36
CA VAL A 58 5.70 2.35 1.09
C VAL A 58 4.22 2.55 1.35
N CYS A 59 3.57 3.46 0.62
CA CYS A 59 2.13 3.68 0.74
C CYS A 59 1.34 2.42 0.40
N SER A 60 1.73 1.68 -0.63
CA SER A 60 1.05 0.46 -1.07
C SER A 60 1.14 -0.63 -0.01
N LEU A 61 2.32 -0.84 0.56
CA LEU A 61 2.53 -1.83 1.62
C LEU A 61 1.78 -1.44 2.91
N ALA A 62 1.88 -0.17 3.31
CA ALA A 62 1.12 0.35 4.45
C ALA A 62 -0.39 0.16 4.22
N ALA A 63 -0.91 0.56 3.07
CA ALA A 63 -2.31 0.38 2.72
C ALA A 63 -2.75 -1.09 2.82
N ALA A 64 -1.98 -2.02 2.25
CA ALA A 64 -2.27 -3.44 2.31
C ALA A 64 -2.32 -3.96 3.76
N VAL A 65 -1.31 -3.64 4.57
CA VAL A 65 -1.25 -4.04 5.98
C VAL A 65 -2.41 -3.42 6.77
N GLY A 66 -2.66 -2.12 6.62
CA GLY A 66 -3.74 -1.42 7.32
C GLY A 66 -5.12 -1.97 6.97
N LEU A 67 -5.37 -2.27 5.68
CA LEU A 67 -6.63 -2.87 5.25
C LEU A 67 -6.80 -4.31 5.77
N LEU A 68 -5.73 -5.10 5.85
CA LEU A 68 -5.75 -6.44 6.44
C LEU A 68 -6.01 -6.41 7.95
N LEU A 69 -5.37 -5.48 8.66
CA LEU A 69 -5.55 -5.25 10.10
C LEU A 69 -6.83 -4.46 10.43
N ARG A 70 -7.61 -4.07 9.42
CA ARG A 70 -8.84 -3.27 9.54
C ARG A 70 -8.62 -1.95 10.28
N ARG A 71 -7.55 -1.25 9.96
CA ARG A 71 -7.21 0.05 10.53
C ARG A 71 -7.49 1.16 9.53
N GLU A 72 -7.97 2.31 10.03
CA GLU A 72 -8.39 3.45 9.21
C GLU A 72 -7.24 4.07 8.40
N TRP A 73 -6.01 3.98 8.91
CA TRP A 73 -4.83 4.42 8.16
C TRP A 73 -4.61 3.60 6.88
N GLY A 74 -5.10 2.35 6.80
CA GLY A 74 -5.07 1.57 5.56
C GLY A 74 -5.89 2.20 4.42
N PHE A 75 -6.99 2.87 4.75
CA PHE A 75 -7.77 3.65 3.78
C PHE A 75 -7.00 4.88 3.31
N LEU A 76 -6.39 5.63 4.24
CA LEU A 76 -5.57 6.81 3.92
C LEU A 76 -4.42 6.45 2.97
N PHE A 77 -3.58 5.50 3.38
CA PHE A 77 -2.42 5.09 2.57
C PHE A 77 -2.84 4.46 1.24
N GLY A 78 -4.02 3.83 1.17
CA GLY A 78 -4.55 3.31 -0.09
C GLY A 78 -4.89 4.41 -1.09
N LEU A 79 -5.45 5.54 -0.62
CA LEU A 79 -5.68 6.71 -1.47
C LEU A 79 -4.37 7.39 -1.88
N LEU A 80 -3.40 7.49 -0.97
CA LEU A 80 -2.07 8.04 -1.28
C LEU A 80 -1.35 7.19 -2.34
N ALA A 81 -1.34 5.87 -2.17
CA ALA A 81 -0.75 4.94 -3.14
C ALA A 81 -1.42 5.09 -4.51
N ALA A 82 -2.75 5.06 -4.55
CA ALA A 82 -3.47 5.15 -5.82
C ALA A 82 -3.27 6.51 -6.52
N SER A 83 -3.25 7.61 -5.78
CA SER A 83 -2.97 8.94 -6.34
C SER A 83 -1.53 9.05 -6.85
N SER A 84 -0.56 8.51 -6.11
CA SER A 84 0.85 8.47 -6.54
C SER A 84 1.00 7.68 -7.83
N ALA A 85 0.35 6.51 -7.94
CA ALA A 85 0.39 5.69 -9.16
C ALA A 85 -0.17 6.45 -10.38
N ILE A 86 -1.31 7.14 -10.23
CA ILE A 86 -1.88 7.96 -11.31
C ILE A 86 -0.92 9.08 -11.72
N PHE A 87 -0.40 9.83 -10.74
CA PHE A 87 0.50 10.94 -11.02
C PHE A 87 1.77 10.48 -11.75
N LEU A 88 2.40 9.39 -11.29
CA LEU A 88 3.59 8.82 -11.90
C LEU A 88 3.32 8.30 -13.31
N GLY A 89 2.22 7.55 -13.50
CA GLY A 89 1.81 7.08 -14.84
C GLY A 89 1.52 8.23 -15.81
N LEU A 90 0.93 9.35 -15.34
CA LEU A 90 0.71 10.53 -16.17
C LEU A 90 2.02 11.23 -16.53
N MET A 91 2.96 11.34 -15.59
CA MET A 91 4.29 11.91 -15.83
C MET A 91 5.05 11.10 -16.89
N ASP A 92 5.01 9.78 -16.77
CA ASP A 92 5.69 8.87 -17.69
C ASP A 92 5.04 8.87 -19.09
N VAL A 93 3.70 8.82 -19.15
CA VAL A 93 2.96 8.99 -20.43
C VAL A 93 3.29 10.31 -21.11
N CYS A 94 3.37 11.42 -20.36
CA CYS A 94 3.69 12.73 -20.91
C CYS A 94 5.08 12.72 -21.57
N PHE A 95 6.08 12.19 -20.86
CA PHE A 95 7.43 12.05 -21.39
C PHE A 95 7.47 11.15 -22.63
N ASN A 96 6.81 10.00 -22.58
CA ASN A 96 6.79 9.02 -23.67
C ASN A 96 6.13 9.54 -24.94
N LEU A 97 5.09 10.37 -24.81
CA LEU A 97 4.48 11.06 -25.94
C LEU A 97 5.41 12.14 -26.51
N ASN A 98 6.06 12.92 -25.66
CA ASN A 98 6.95 14.01 -26.08
C ASN A 98 8.22 13.49 -26.78
N GLU A 99 8.78 12.39 -26.29
CA GLU A 99 10.02 11.80 -26.81
C GLU A 99 9.76 10.69 -27.85
N GLY A 100 8.51 10.43 -28.21
CA GLY A 100 8.12 9.44 -29.22
C GLY A 100 8.45 8.00 -28.83
N ILE A 101 8.57 7.70 -27.53
CA ILE A 101 8.95 6.38 -27.00
C ILE A 101 7.97 5.29 -27.44
N TYR A 102 6.67 5.60 -27.48
CA TYR A 102 5.64 4.63 -27.92
C TYR A 102 5.69 4.30 -29.42
N LEU A 103 6.46 5.03 -30.22
CA LEU A 103 6.66 4.72 -31.64
C LEU A 103 7.83 3.76 -31.86
N LEU A 104 8.64 3.53 -30.82
CA LEU A 104 9.74 2.59 -30.86
C LEU A 104 9.23 1.15 -30.82
N ARG A 105 10.11 0.22 -31.18
CA ARG A 105 9.83 -1.23 -31.11
C ARG A 105 10.74 -1.86 -30.07
N GLY A 106 10.21 -2.84 -29.33
CA GLY A 106 10.99 -3.62 -28.37
C GLY A 106 10.12 -4.12 -27.22
N ALA A 107 10.59 -5.15 -26.53
CA ALA A 107 9.91 -5.68 -25.35
C ALA A 107 9.81 -4.63 -24.24
N ALA A 108 10.86 -3.83 -24.04
CA ALA A 108 10.91 -2.76 -23.05
C ALA A 108 9.80 -1.71 -23.25
N VAL A 109 9.49 -1.35 -24.51
CA VAL A 109 8.39 -0.42 -24.84
C VAL A 109 7.04 -1.00 -24.42
N TRP A 110 6.82 -2.30 -24.67
CA TRP A 110 5.57 -2.95 -24.26
C TRP A 110 5.43 -3.07 -22.74
N ILE A 111 6.54 -3.28 -22.04
CA ILE A 111 6.59 -3.26 -20.57
C ILE A 111 6.20 -1.86 -20.07
N GLU A 112 6.75 -0.81 -20.64
CA GLU A 112 6.44 0.58 -20.28
C GLU A 112 4.98 0.93 -20.53
N VAL A 113 4.43 0.56 -21.69
CA VAL A 113 2.98 0.71 -21.98
C VAL A 113 2.14 -0.03 -20.93
N ALA A 114 2.50 -1.27 -20.59
CA ALA A 114 1.78 -2.07 -19.61
C ALA A 114 1.84 -1.42 -18.21
N ILE A 115 2.99 -0.89 -17.80
CA ILE A 115 3.16 -0.16 -16.53
C ILE A 115 2.25 1.06 -16.51
N ASN A 116 2.26 1.87 -17.57
CA ASN A 116 1.46 3.09 -17.63
C ASN A 116 -0.04 2.81 -17.60
N VAL A 117 -0.52 1.83 -18.37
CA VAL A 117 -1.91 1.40 -18.32
C VAL A 117 -2.28 0.88 -16.92
N THR A 118 -1.38 0.13 -16.29
CA THR A 118 -1.60 -0.43 -14.95
C THR A 118 -1.69 0.68 -13.90
N CYS A 119 -0.74 1.60 -13.87
CA CYS A 119 -0.72 2.74 -12.95
C CYS A 119 -2.00 3.58 -13.04
N LEU A 120 -2.44 3.90 -14.25
CA LEU A 120 -3.63 4.70 -14.47
C LEU A 120 -4.92 3.94 -14.12
N SER A 121 -5.08 2.72 -14.64
CA SER A 121 -6.31 1.96 -14.44
C SER A 121 -6.47 1.46 -13.01
N PHE A 122 -5.42 0.91 -12.39
CA PHE A 122 -5.48 0.39 -11.03
C PHE A 122 -5.54 1.52 -10.01
N GLY A 123 -4.88 2.65 -10.23
CA GLY A 123 -5.03 3.82 -9.38
C GLY A 123 -6.48 4.30 -9.32
N VAL A 124 -7.13 4.47 -10.47
CA VAL A 124 -8.55 4.86 -10.54
C VAL A 124 -9.44 3.81 -9.88
N PHE A 125 -9.21 2.53 -10.15
CA PHE A 125 -9.97 1.42 -9.55
C PHE A 125 -9.86 1.39 -8.03
N ILE A 126 -8.65 1.52 -7.47
CA ILE A 126 -8.41 1.52 -6.03
C ILE A 126 -9.11 2.71 -5.38
N ILE A 127 -8.99 3.92 -5.93
CA ILE A 127 -9.71 5.10 -5.44
C ILE A 127 -11.21 4.84 -5.44
N ALA A 128 -11.77 4.35 -6.55
CA ALA A 128 -13.21 4.09 -6.66
C ALA A 128 -13.69 3.10 -5.59
N VAL A 129 -13.01 1.95 -5.44
CA VAL A 129 -13.39 0.93 -4.47
C VAL A 129 -13.25 1.43 -3.04
N LEU A 130 -12.14 2.08 -2.69
CA LEU A 130 -11.95 2.61 -1.34
C LEU A 130 -12.99 3.68 -1.04
N TRP A 131 -13.20 4.63 -1.94
CA TRP A 131 -14.11 5.76 -1.74
C TRP A 131 -15.58 5.34 -1.61
N LEU A 132 -16.03 4.42 -2.46
CA LEU A 132 -17.38 3.86 -2.40
C LEU A 132 -17.63 3.07 -1.10
N ARG A 133 -16.55 2.54 -0.49
CA ARG A 133 -16.62 1.72 0.73
C ARG A 133 -16.13 2.45 1.98
N ARG A 134 -15.89 3.77 1.90
CA ARG A 134 -15.26 4.55 2.98
C ARG A 134 -15.99 4.43 4.32
N ALA A 135 -17.32 4.45 4.31
CA ALA A 135 -18.11 4.37 5.55
C ALA A 135 -17.87 3.05 6.28
N ASP A 136 -17.89 1.92 5.55
CA ASP A 136 -17.65 0.58 6.08
C ASP A 136 -16.20 0.38 6.55
N LEU A 137 -15.23 0.97 5.84
CA LEU A 137 -13.82 0.81 6.15
C LEU A 137 -13.42 1.63 7.38
N LEU A 138 -13.95 2.84 7.51
CA LEU A 138 -13.66 3.75 8.61
C LEU A 138 -14.40 3.37 9.91
N SER A 139 -15.64 2.87 9.83
CA SER A 139 -16.38 2.40 11.02
C SER A 139 -15.67 1.23 11.72
N ARG A 140 -15.19 0.26 10.93
CA ARG A 140 -14.42 -0.89 11.43
C ARG A 140 -13.08 -0.49 12.05
N GLY A 141 -12.43 0.56 11.53
CA GLY A 141 -11.21 1.11 12.12
C GLY A 141 -11.45 1.59 13.56
N LYS A 142 -12.57 2.27 13.78
CA LYS A 142 -12.98 2.73 15.12
C LYS A 142 -13.27 1.56 16.06
N GLU A 143 -13.99 0.54 15.58
CA GLU A 143 -14.28 -0.69 16.35
C GLU A 143 -12.99 -1.41 16.77
N ALA A 144 -12.04 -1.61 15.84
CA ALA A 144 -10.77 -2.26 16.12
C ALA A 144 -9.93 -1.46 17.14
N ALA A 145 -9.90 -0.14 17.02
CA ALA A 145 -9.21 0.74 17.97
C ALA A 145 -9.89 0.81 19.35
N ALA A 146 -11.20 0.53 19.44
CA ALA A 146 -11.91 0.42 20.70
C ALA A 146 -11.61 -0.90 21.41
N ALA A 147 -11.59 -2.02 20.67
CA ALA A 147 -11.24 -3.35 21.21
C ALA A 147 -9.81 -3.39 21.78
N ASP A 148 -8.85 -2.84 21.03
CA ASP A 148 -7.44 -2.74 21.41
C ASP A 148 -7.22 -1.88 22.68
N ARG A 149 -8.11 -0.91 22.92
CA ARG A 149 -8.11 -0.10 24.16
C ARG A 149 -8.81 -0.79 25.34
N ALA A 150 -9.75 -1.70 25.08
CA ALA A 150 -10.45 -2.43 26.14
C ALA A 150 -9.61 -3.61 26.68
N GLU A 151 -8.81 -4.26 25.83
CA GLU A 151 -7.94 -5.37 26.21
C GLU A 151 -6.92 -5.04 27.33
N PRO A 152 -6.19 -3.91 27.34
CA PRO A 152 -5.27 -3.56 28.43
C PRO A 152 -5.97 -3.28 29.77
N ALA A 153 -7.24 -2.87 29.77
CA ALA A 153 -7.98 -2.59 31.01
C ALA A 153 -8.42 -3.86 31.76
N SER A 154 -8.60 -4.98 31.04
CA SER A 154 -8.99 -6.28 31.62
C SER A 154 -7.82 -7.05 32.26
N ARG A 155 -6.56 -6.66 32.00
CA ARG A 155 -5.36 -7.23 32.64
C ARG A 155 -4.99 -6.50 33.93
N GLN A 156 -5.96 -6.24 34.81
CA GLN A 156 -5.58 -6.00 36.21
C GLN A 156 -5.06 -7.32 36.80
N PRO A 157 -3.84 -7.36 37.37
CA PRO A 157 -3.34 -8.58 37.98
C PRO A 157 -4.29 -8.97 39.11
N ILE A 158 -4.68 -10.24 39.12
CA ILE A 158 -5.41 -10.85 40.23
C ILE A 158 -4.61 -10.52 41.49
N ARG A 159 -5.10 -9.56 42.31
CA ARG A 159 -4.59 -9.37 43.66
C ARG A 159 -4.95 -10.64 44.41
N THR A 160 -4.03 -11.59 44.46
CA THR A 160 -4.03 -12.68 45.41
C THR A 160 -4.12 -12.04 46.80
N ARG A 161 -5.31 -12.04 47.41
CA ARG A 161 -5.45 -11.79 48.84
C ARG A 161 -4.70 -12.92 49.53
N LEU A 162 -3.53 -12.62 50.07
CA LEU A 162 -2.88 -13.50 51.05
C LEU A 162 -3.81 -13.63 52.26
N PRO A 163 -4.07 -14.84 52.77
CA PRO A 163 -4.81 -15.02 54.01
C PRO A 163 -4.00 -14.43 55.18
N GLU A 164 -4.66 -13.61 55.99
CA GLU A 164 -4.12 -13.05 57.25
C GLU A 164 -3.72 -14.20 58.18
N PRO A 165 -2.50 -14.21 58.74
CA PRO A 165 -2.06 -15.25 59.67
C PRO A 165 -2.85 -15.18 60.98
N GLY A 166 -3.30 -16.35 61.42
CA GLY A 166 -4.31 -16.54 62.46
C GLY A 166 -3.97 -15.95 63.84
N SER A 167 -5.05 -15.51 64.47
CA SER A 167 -5.19 -15.16 65.88
C SER A 167 -4.73 -16.32 66.80
N PRO A 168 -4.05 -16.03 67.93
CA PRO A 168 -3.56 -17.06 68.84
C PRO A 168 -4.70 -17.74 69.59
N ALA A 169 -4.54 -19.05 69.82
CA ALA A 169 -5.41 -19.84 70.67
C ALA A 169 -5.22 -19.44 72.14
N GLU A 170 -6.32 -19.04 72.79
CA GLU A 170 -6.41 -18.87 74.24
C GLU A 170 -6.73 -20.20 74.95
N PRO A 171 -6.33 -20.35 76.22
CA PRO A 171 -5.99 -21.62 76.89
C PRO A 171 -7.17 -22.53 77.27
#